data_AF-A0A4Y9FP23-F1
#
_entry.id   AF-A0A4Y9FP23-F1
#
_cell.length_a   1.000
_cell.length_b   1.000
_cell.length_c   1.000
_cell.angle_alpha   90.00
_cell.angle_beta   90.00
_cell.angle_gamma   90.00
#
_symmetry.space_group_name_H-M   'P 1'
#
loop_
_entity.id
_entity.type
_entity.pdbx_description
1 polymer ?
#
loop_
_entity_poly.entity_id
_entity_poly.type
_entity_poly.pdbx_seq_one_letter_code
_entity_poly.pdbx_strand_id
1 'polypeptide(L)'
;MIGKKASHPLLDDFKGRMRIFHDSEDENLVLILEGAQATIKRLVGTSRTVHPEVKKLILENARYMYNDQAEFFYENYQKDIQGLALELYEPEEGEYGNS
;
A
#
# COMPACT_ATOMS: atom_id res chain seq x y z
N MET A 1 -24.26 6.59 -20.47
CA MET A 1 -22.90 6.07 -20.23
C MET A 1 -22.88 5.58 -18.80
N ILE A 2 -22.64 4.29 -18.56
CA ILE A 2 -22.46 3.78 -17.19
C ILE A 2 -21.02 4.12 -16.83
N GLY A 3 -20.82 5.16 -16.02
CA GLY A 3 -19.49 5.51 -15.52
C GLY A 3 -18.92 4.32 -14.78
N LYS A 4 -17.72 3.87 -15.16
CA LYS A 4 -17.04 2.77 -14.49
C LYS A 4 -16.78 3.20 -13.05
N LYS A 5 -17.47 2.57 -12.09
CA LYS A 5 -17.24 2.81 -10.66
C LYS A 5 -15.75 2.62 -10.37
N ALA A 6 -15.12 3.58 -9.71
CA ALA A 6 -13.73 3.43 -9.27
C ALA A 6 -13.63 2.17 -8.38
N SER A 7 -12.61 1.35 -8.62
CA SER A 7 -12.50 0.04 -7.98
C SER A 7 -11.05 -0.24 -7.61
N HIS A 8 -10.83 -0.62 -6.36
CA HIS A 8 -9.54 -1.08 -5.86
C HIS A 8 -9.72 -2.38 -5.06
N PRO A 9 -8.82 -3.39 -5.17
CA PRO A 9 -8.99 -4.68 -4.48
C PRO A 9 -9.08 -4.59 -2.95
N LEU A 10 -8.59 -3.50 -2.36
CA LEU A 10 -8.60 -3.25 -0.92
C LEU A 10 -9.68 -2.24 -0.48
N LEU A 11 -10.56 -1.79 -1.37
CA LEU A 11 -11.54 -0.75 -1.06
C LEU A 11 -12.45 -1.16 0.11
N ASP A 12 -13.03 -2.37 0.06
CA ASP A 12 -13.93 -2.85 1.11
C ASP A 12 -13.21 -3.07 2.44
N ASP A 13 -11.99 -3.61 2.41
CA ASP A 13 -11.15 -3.77 3.61
C ASP A 13 -10.85 -2.40 4.25
N PHE A 14 -10.55 -1.40 3.43
CA PHE A 14 -10.25 -0.06 3.90
C PHE A 14 -11.49 0.63 4.48
N LYS A 15 -12.63 0.56 3.78
CA LYS A 15 -13.93 1.05 4.27
C LYS A 15 -14.31 0.42 5.60
N GLY A 16 -14.14 -0.90 5.74
CA GLY A 16 -14.35 -1.61 6.99
C GLY A 16 -13.44 -1.11 8.12
N ARG A 17 -12.16 -0.87 7.82
CA ARG A 17 -11.19 -0.32 8.79
C ARG A 17 -11.53 1.11 9.23
N MET A 18 -12.05 1.92 8.32
CA MET A 18 -12.41 3.32 8.56
C MET A 18 -13.85 3.52 9.05
N ARG A 19 -14.64 2.44 9.14
CA ARG A 19 -16.08 2.46 9.47
C ARG A 19 -16.92 3.30 8.50
N ILE A 20 -16.58 3.25 7.22
CA ILE A 20 -17.30 3.92 6.12
C ILE A 20 -18.25 2.90 5.49
N PHE A 21 -19.55 3.21 5.47
CA PHE A 21 -20.59 2.29 4.98
C PHE A 21 -21.32 2.77 3.72
N HIS A 22 -20.88 3.88 3.13
CA HIS A 22 -21.46 4.47 1.92
C HIS A 22 -20.42 4.58 0.81
N ASP A 23 -20.87 4.88 -0.41
CA ASP A 23 -20.05 4.87 -1.62
C ASP A 23 -19.67 6.27 -2.13
N SER A 24 -20.16 7.34 -1.50
CA SER A 24 -19.98 8.72 -1.98
C SER A 24 -18.52 9.20 -2.02
N GLU A 25 -17.62 8.51 -1.33
CA GLU A 25 -16.19 8.82 -1.30
C GLU A 25 -15.32 7.72 -1.94
N ASP A 26 -15.92 6.70 -2.56
CA ASP A 26 -15.20 5.55 -3.14
C ASP A 26 -14.09 6.00 -4.13
N GLU A 27 -14.36 7.02 -4.96
CA GLU A 27 -13.35 7.56 -5.88
C GLU A 27 -12.12 8.11 -5.16
N ASN A 28 -12.33 8.86 -4.07
CA ASN A 28 -11.23 9.40 -3.26
C ASN A 28 -10.49 8.29 -2.51
N LEU A 29 -11.23 7.33 -1.94
CA LEU A 29 -10.62 6.18 -1.24
C LEU A 29 -9.75 5.33 -2.18
N VAL A 30 -10.18 5.14 -3.43
CA VAL A 30 -9.39 4.45 -4.45
C VAL A 30 -8.09 5.20 -4.76
N LEU A 31 -8.14 6.53 -4.93
CA LEU A 31 -6.93 7.34 -5.16
C LEU A 31 -5.95 7.27 -3.98
N ILE A 32 -6.46 7.29 -2.75
CA ILE A 32 -5.65 7.11 -1.53
C ILE A 32 -4.98 5.73 -1.53
N LEU A 33 -5.73 4.67 -1.85
CA LEU A 33 -5.21 3.31 -1.87
C LEU A 33 -4.16 3.09 -2.97
N GLU A 34 -4.35 3.68 -4.15
CA GLU A 34 -3.35 3.67 -5.23
C GLU A 34 -2.07 4.40 -4.83
N GLY A 35 -2.21 5.57 -4.18
CA GLY A 35 -1.07 6.32 -3.62
C GLY A 35 -0.31 5.51 -2.56
N ALA A 36 -1.04 4.84 -1.66
CA ALA A 36 -0.46 3.97 -0.65
C ALA A 36 0.26 2.77 -1.27
N GLN A 37 -0.31 2.11 -2.28
CA GLN A 37 0.35 1.02 -3.02
C GLN A 37 1.65 1.48 -3.67
N ALA A 38 1.65 2.65 -4.31
CA ALA A 38 2.84 3.21 -4.93
C ALA A 38 3.92 3.51 -3.88
N THR A 39 3.53 4.04 -2.72
CA THR A 39 4.45 4.29 -1.60
C THR A 39 5.06 3.01 -1.07
N ILE A 40 4.25 1.99 -0.77
CA ILE A 40 4.77 0.72 -0.25
C ILE A 40 5.66 0.02 -1.28
N LYS A 41 5.29 0.01 -2.57
CA LYS A 41 6.15 -0.53 -3.63
C LYS A 41 7.54 0.11 -3.65
N ARG A 42 7.63 1.44 -3.46
CA ARG A 42 8.94 2.13 -3.39
C ARG A 42 9.73 1.76 -2.15
N LEU A 43 9.06 1.55 -1.02
CA LEU A 43 9.71 1.30 0.27
C LEU A 43 10.21 -0.14 0.42
N VAL A 44 9.46 -1.13 -0.10
CA VAL A 44 9.74 -2.56 0.14
C VAL A 44 9.89 -3.39 -1.15
N GLY A 45 9.93 -2.73 -2.31
CA GLY A 45 10.14 -3.37 -3.63
C GLY A 45 8.88 -3.97 -4.28
N THR A 46 7.79 -4.17 -3.54
CA THR A 46 6.55 -4.76 -4.07
C THR A 46 5.29 -4.16 -3.44
N SER A 47 4.17 -4.25 -4.16
CA SER A 47 2.82 -3.91 -3.68
C SER A 47 1.84 -5.09 -3.78
N ARG A 48 2.37 -6.31 -3.96
CA ARG A 48 1.56 -7.52 -4.08
C ARG A 48 0.81 -7.80 -2.78
N THR A 49 -0.50 -7.59 -2.80
CA THR A 49 -1.40 -7.71 -1.64
C THR A 49 -1.64 -9.16 -1.18
N VAL A 50 -1.12 -10.16 -1.90
CA VAL A 50 -1.06 -11.55 -1.44
C VAL A 50 -0.11 -11.71 -0.24
N HIS A 51 0.86 -10.81 -0.08
CA HIS A 51 1.72 -10.78 1.09
C HIS A 51 1.03 -10.01 2.22
N PRO A 52 0.78 -10.63 3.39
CA PRO A 52 -0.03 -10.04 4.45
C PRO A 52 0.58 -8.74 5.01
N GLU A 53 1.90 -8.68 5.22
CA GLU A 53 2.56 -7.47 5.71
C GLU A 53 2.53 -6.32 4.68
N VAL A 54 2.67 -6.62 3.38
CA VAL A 54 2.52 -5.60 2.32
C VAL A 54 1.09 -5.05 2.33
N LYS A 55 0.08 -5.93 2.40
CA LYS A 55 -1.34 -5.53 2.50
C LYS A 55 -1.58 -4.65 3.73
N LYS A 56 -1.06 -5.04 4.90
CA LYS A 56 -1.14 -4.28 6.15
C LYS A 56 -0.54 -2.88 5.97
N LEU A 57 0.69 -2.77 5.45
CA LEU A 57 1.34 -1.48 5.26
C LEU A 57 0.60 -0.57 4.27
N ILE A 58 -0.01 -1.12 3.22
CA ILE A 58 -0.85 -0.34 2.29
C ILE A 58 -2.07 0.24 3.02
N LEU A 59 -2.79 -0.58 3.78
CA LEU A 59 -3.98 -0.15 4.53
C LEU A 59 -3.64 0.88 5.61
N GLU A 60 -2.49 0.71 6.29
CA GLU A 60 -2.03 1.69 7.27
C GLU A 60 -1.59 2.99 6.61
N ASN A 61 -0.80 2.96 5.55
CA ASN A 61 -0.40 4.17 4.85
C ASN A 61 -1.62 4.96 4.34
N ALA A 62 -2.61 4.25 3.76
CA ALA A 62 -3.88 4.82 3.36
C ALA A 62 -4.64 5.45 4.54
N ARG A 63 -4.63 4.82 5.73
CA ARG A 63 -5.26 5.38 6.95
C ARG A 63 -4.60 6.68 7.38
N TYR A 64 -3.28 6.78 7.34
CA TYR A 64 -2.58 8.02 7.67
C TYR A 64 -2.86 9.11 6.63
N MET A 65 -2.87 8.79 5.34
CA MET A 65 -3.23 9.75 4.28
C MET A 65 -4.67 10.27 4.42
N TYR A 66 -5.62 9.36 4.67
CA TYR A 66 -7.03 9.72 4.86
C TYR A 66 -7.25 10.65 6.06
N ASN A 67 -6.50 10.42 7.15
CA ASN A 67 -6.60 11.23 8.37
C ASN A 67 -5.70 12.48 8.36
N ASP A 68 -5.12 12.84 7.22
CA ASP A 68 -4.20 13.98 7.07
C ASP A 68 -3.00 13.90 8.04
N GLN A 69 -2.39 12.71 8.11
CA GLN A 69 -1.30 12.36 9.03
C GLN A 69 -0.14 11.65 8.32
N ALA A 70 -0.06 11.72 6.99
CA ALA A 70 0.88 10.95 6.19
C ALA A 70 2.35 11.07 6.65
N GLU A 71 2.74 12.22 7.21
CA GLU A 71 4.07 12.50 7.74
C GLU A 71 4.48 11.56 8.90
N PHE A 72 3.52 11.06 9.69
CA PHE A 72 3.79 10.19 10.83
C PHE A 72 3.89 8.71 10.45
N PHE A 73 3.54 8.33 9.21
CA PHE A 73 3.52 6.93 8.80
C PHE A 73 4.91 6.31 8.86
N TYR A 74 5.90 6.99 8.26
CA TYR A 74 7.25 6.44 8.14
C TYR A 74 7.89 6.19 9.51
N GLU A 75 7.75 7.14 10.43
CA GLU A 75 8.27 7.00 11.80
C GLU A 75 7.61 5.83 12.54
N ASN A 76 6.28 5.72 12.48
CA ASN A 76 5.54 4.69 13.21
C ASN A 76 5.78 3.27 12.68
N TYR A 77 6.04 3.12 11.38
CA TYR A 77 6.22 1.81 10.73
C TYR A 77 7.66 1.57 10.26
N GLN A 78 8.62 2.39 10.68
CA GLN A 78 10.01 2.31 10.19
C GLN A 78 10.59 0.90 10.32
N LYS A 79 10.39 0.25 11.48
CA LYS A 79 10.91 -1.09 11.75
C LYS A 79 10.28 -2.15 10.85
N ASP A 80 8.96 -2.10 10.69
CA ASP A 80 8.21 -3.01 9.82
C ASP A 80 8.66 -2.85 8.35
N ILE A 81 8.79 -1.60 7.89
CA ILE A 81 9.25 -1.28 6.53
C ILE A 81 10.67 -1.81 6.30
N GLN A 82 11.60 -1.54 7.21
CA GLN A 82 12.99 -1.98 7.06
C GLN A 82 13.13 -3.51 7.11
N GLY A 83 12.43 -4.16 8.03
CA GLY A 83 12.42 -5.62 8.13
C GLY A 83 11.87 -6.26 6.87
N LEU A 84 10.73 -5.76 6.38
CA LEU A 84 10.09 -6.29 5.18
C LEU A 84 10.89 -6.00 3.91
N ALA A 85 11.51 -4.82 3.80
CA ALA A 85 12.37 -4.49 2.66
C ALA A 85 13.60 -5.41 2.59
N LEU A 86 14.17 -5.79 3.74
CA LEU A 86 15.27 -6.75 3.80
C LEU A 86 14.82 -8.18 3.45
N GLU A 87 13.65 -8.60 3.94
CA GLU A 87 13.05 -9.90 3.62
C GLU A 87 12.76 -10.06 2.12
N LEU A 88 12.25 -9.00 1.50
CA LEU A 88 11.87 -8.98 0.08
C LEU A 88 13.00 -8.55 -0.85
N TYR A 89 14.20 -8.34 -0.33
CA TYR A 89 15.35 -7.97 -1.15
C TYR A 89 15.75 -9.13 -2.05
N GLU A 90 15.48 -8.99 -3.35
CA GLU A 90 16.03 -9.86 -4.39
C GLU A 90 17.34 -9.22 -4.90
N PRO A 91 18.51 -9.82 -4.62
CA PRO A 91 19.76 -9.30 -5.18
C PRO A 91 19.69 -9.42 -6.71
N GLU A 92 20.09 -8.38 -7.43
CA GLU A 92 20.30 -8.52 -8.88
C GLU A 92 21.37 -9.59 -9.09
N GLU A 93 21.03 -10.67 -9.81
CA GLU A 93 22.02 -11.64 -10.27
C GLU A 93 23.02 -10.90 -11.17
N GLY A 94 24.20 -10.60 -10.62
CA GLY A 94 25.26 -9.93 -11.37
C GLY A 94 25.73 -10.83 -12.52
N GLU A 95 25.81 -10.25 -13.72
CA GLU A 95 26.36 -10.84 -14.96
C GLU A 95 27.87 -11.13 -14.86
N TYR A 96 28.31 -11.95 -13.90
CA TYR A 96 29.70 -12.42 -13.79
C TYR A 96 29.71 -13.94 -13.59
N GLY A 97 29.21 -14.66 -14.60
CA GLY A 97 29.13 -16.11 -14.58
C GLY A 97 29.31 -16.75 -15.96
N ASN A 98 30.30 -16.28 -16.73
CA ASN A 98 30.91 -17.08 -17.80
C ASN A 98 32.24 -16.45 -18.22
N SER A 99 33.31 -16.90 -17.57
CA SER A 99 34.70 -16.81 -18.04
C SER A 99 35.28 -18.21 -18.07
#